data_AF-A0A3M8FQU7-F1
#
_entry.id   AF-A0A3M8FQU7-F1
#
_cell.length_a   1.000
_cell.length_b   1.000
_cell.length_c   1.000
_cell.angle_alpha   90.00
_cell.angle_beta   90.00
_cell.angle_gamma   90.00
#
_symmetry.space_group_name_H-M   'P 1'
#
loop_
_entity.id
_entity.type
_entity.pdbx_description
1 polymer ?
#
loop_
_entity_poly.entity_id
_entity_poly.type
_entity_poly.pdbx_seq_one_letter_code
_entity_poly.pdbx_strand_id
1 'polypeptide(L)'
;MPDMRPLRRLTLALSFVLAACAAVGQDAEDKPFLSGPEVEDTRPGLVEDSFGSTAMGKERLGAMAAIPSQDLRKIIGSMRGDEADSAIRLSQEQYLIVRDLTREFETERRAWMREHREELSGLYSAAGMPMPTERSDRLRSGGLDEQARRRPAPEGEERNMMEPVSPEGARRAPGAQRQARGEGPEASQERTPPTPEQEAARQKLREFMQKGPNTGDLQRQIYAELTGEQQAYIDSEVLRLAEERADAREQRKIDERLKDRREKQGEAGAEDRRARALNAIDWDAVLPSDGTVRLDALPERFRQRLENVEPAQQRQLLERLRDRQKG
;
A
#
# COMPACT_ATOMS: atom_id res chain seq x y z
N MET A 1 19.27 -46.09 24.62
CA MET A 1 19.35 -45.51 25.98
C MET A 1 18.52 -44.23 25.97
N PRO A 2 17.23 -44.26 26.34
CA PRO A 2 16.39 -43.06 26.39
C PRO A 2 16.66 -42.28 27.68
N ASP A 3 17.12 -41.04 27.53
CA ASP A 3 17.33 -40.08 28.61
C ASP A 3 15.99 -39.61 29.19
N MET A 4 15.67 -40.04 30.41
CA MET A 4 14.55 -39.54 31.20
C MET A 4 14.96 -38.26 31.91
N ARG A 5 14.50 -37.10 31.43
CA ARG A 5 14.58 -35.84 32.17
C ARG A 5 13.45 -35.77 33.21
N PRO A 6 13.74 -35.42 34.47
CA PRO A 6 12.72 -35.35 35.51
C PRO A 6 11.80 -34.13 35.32
N LEU A 7 10.51 -34.39 35.12
CA LEU A 7 9.40 -33.43 35.20
C LEU A 7 9.35 -32.82 36.60
N ARG A 8 9.91 -31.62 36.77
CA ARG A 8 9.65 -30.78 37.95
C ARG A 8 8.28 -30.13 37.80
N ARG A 9 7.26 -30.81 38.34
CA ARG A 9 5.92 -30.24 38.56
C ARG A 9 6.01 -29.25 39.73
N LEU A 10 5.96 -27.95 39.42
CA LEU A 10 5.88 -26.90 40.42
C LEU A 10 4.40 -26.60 40.68
N THR A 11 3.83 -27.25 41.69
CA THR A 11 2.47 -27.04 42.19
C THR A 11 2.45 -25.74 42.99
N LEU A 12 2.06 -24.63 42.36
CA LEU A 12 1.82 -23.37 43.06
C LEU A 12 0.35 -23.33 43.48
N ALA A 13 0.09 -23.65 44.75
CA ALA A 13 -1.22 -23.48 45.36
C ALA A 13 -1.44 -22.00 45.68
N LEU A 14 -2.22 -21.30 44.84
CA LEU A 14 -2.63 -19.93 45.08
C LEU A 14 -4.04 -19.91 45.68
N SER A 15 -4.09 -19.76 47.00
CA SER A 15 -5.31 -19.61 47.78
C SER A 15 -5.91 -18.22 47.56
N PHE A 16 -6.91 -18.08 46.69
CA PHE A 16 -7.68 -16.85 46.54
C PHE A 16 -8.82 -16.81 47.58
N VAL A 17 -8.66 -15.96 48.58
CA VAL A 17 -9.68 -15.66 49.59
C VAL A 17 -10.74 -14.75 48.95
N LEU A 18 -11.96 -15.24 48.85
CA LEU A 18 -13.16 -14.46 48.54
C LEU A 18 -13.44 -13.47 49.68
N ALA A 19 -13.24 -12.18 49.42
CA ALA A 19 -13.79 -11.11 50.25
C ALA A 19 -15.04 -10.56 49.56
N ALA A 20 -16.20 -11.07 49.99
CA ALA A 20 -17.50 -10.50 49.68
C ALA A 20 -17.74 -9.29 50.60
N CYS A 21 -17.77 -8.09 50.04
CA CYS A 21 -18.42 -6.94 50.66
C CYS A 21 -19.50 -6.43 49.72
N ALA A 22 -20.72 -6.46 50.23
CA ALA A 22 -21.93 -6.00 49.61
C ALA A 22 -22.12 -4.49 49.80
N ALA A 23 -22.77 -3.91 48.79
CA ALA A 23 -23.87 -2.94 48.88
C ALA A 23 -23.61 -1.43 48.99
N VAL A 24 -24.64 -0.74 48.46
CA VAL A 24 -25.03 0.68 48.50
C VAL A 24 -24.46 1.51 47.34
N GLY A 25 -25.23 1.99 46.35
CA GLY A 25 -26.64 2.38 46.34
C GLY A 25 -26.74 3.90 46.41
N GLN A 26 -26.51 4.59 45.28
CA GLN A 26 -26.86 6.00 45.09
C GLN A 26 -27.40 6.19 43.67
N ASP A 27 -28.71 6.01 43.56
CA ASP A 27 -29.54 6.78 42.63
C ASP A 27 -29.48 8.25 43.05
N ALA A 28 -28.90 9.09 42.21
CA ALA A 28 -29.10 10.54 42.24
C ALA A 28 -29.20 11.02 40.80
N GLU A 29 -30.44 11.26 40.37
CA GLU A 29 -30.80 11.91 39.13
C GLU A 29 -30.31 13.37 39.15
N ASP A 30 -29.10 13.62 38.66
CA ASP A 30 -28.70 14.96 38.21
C ASP A 30 -28.92 15.08 36.70
N LYS A 31 -30.16 15.41 36.31
CA LYS A 31 -30.44 15.93 34.96
C LYS A 31 -30.13 17.43 34.94
N PRO A 32 -29.09 17.89 34.21
CA PRO A 32 -28.82 19.32 34.08
C PRO A 32 -29.98 20.00 33.33
N PHE A 33 -30.56 21.04 33.93
CA PHE A 33 -31.75 21.78 33.49
C PHE A 33 -31.54 22.65 32.21
N LEU A 34 -30.53 22.34 31.39
CA LEU A 34 -30.12 23.12 30.21
C LEU A 34 -29.69 22.22 29.03
N SER A 35 -30.43 21.14 28.79
CA SER A 35 -30.33 20.40 27.53
C SER A 35 -31.04 21.21 26.44
N GLY A 36 -30.27 21.77 25.51
CA GLY A 36 -30.80 22.35 24.27
C GLY A 36 -31.55 21.31 23.42
N PRO A 37 -32.19 21.73 22.32
CA PRO A 37 -32.86 20.80 21.40
C PRO A 37 -31.89 19.69 20.98
N GLU A 38 -32.38 18.46 21.00
CA GLU A 38 -31.65 17.24 20.67
C GLU A 38 -31.14 17.34 19.23
N VAL A 39 -29.87 17.75 19.08
CA VAL A 39 -29.17 17.67 17.81
C VAL A 39 -28.79 16.21 17.65
N GLU A 40 -29.46 15.51 16.74
CA GLU A 40 -29.01 14.19 16.27
C GLU A 40 -27.57 14.34 15.78
N ASP A 41 -26.61 13.90 16.61
CA ASP A 41 -25.19 13.88 16.30
C ASP A 41 -24.98 12.76 15.26
N THR A 42 -25.46 13.00 14.04
CA THR A 42 -25.15 12.24 12.83
C THR A 42 -23.71 12.53 12.48
N ARG A 43 -22.80 12.04 13.33
CA ARG A 43 -21.38 11.97 12.98
C ARG A 43 -21.25 11.01 11.81
N PRO A 44 -20.86 11.50 10.61
CA PRO A 44 -20.53 10.60 9.51
C PRO A 44 -19.41 9.68 9.99
N GLY A 45 -19.63 8.37 9.83
CA GLY A 45 -18.87 7.33 10.49
C GLY A 45 -17.35 7.49 10.35
N LEU A 46 -16.68 7.20 11.47
CA LEU A 46 -15.35 6.60 11.50
C LEU A 46 -14.19 7.49 11.02
N VAL A 47 -14.03 8.65 11.66
CA VAL A 47 -12.69 9.16 11.95
C VAL A 47 -12.55 9.16 13.46
N GLU A 48 -12.02 8.07 14.01
CA GLU A 48 -11.57 8.07 15.39
C GLU A 48 -10.45 9.11 15.49
N ASP A 49 -10.72 10.19 16.23
CA ASP A 49 -9.79 11.25 16.62
C ASP A 49 -8.68 10.69 17.53
N SER A 50 -7.82 9.82 16.98
CA SER A 50 -6.59 9.34 17.61
C SER A 50 -5.37 10.19 17.21
N PHE A 51 -5.58 11.50 17.04
CA PHE A 51 -4.54 12.46 16.68
C PHE A 51 -4.45 13.55 17.76
N GLY A 52 -3.99 13.21 18.97
CA GLY A 52 -3.66 14.25 19.94
C GLY A 52 -3.43 13.88 21.40
N SER A 53 -3.84 12.71 21.90
CA SER A 53 -3.62 12.36 23.32
C SER A 53 -2.32 11.60 23.53
N THR A 54 -1.33 12.26 24.12
CA THR A 54 -0.19 11.62 24.77
C THR A 54 -0.63 10.97 26.09
N ALA A 55 -1.27 9.79 26.08
CA ALA A 55 -1.58 9.05 27.32
C ALA A 55 -0.56 7.92 27.57
N MET A 56 0.57 8.24 28.21
CA MET A 56 1.74 7.35 28.31
C MET A 56 1.56 6.00 29.07
N GLY A 57 0.44 5.71 29.73
CA GLY A 57 0.32 4.56 30.65
C GLY A 57 -0.48 3.37 30.13
N LYS A 58 -1.77 3.57 29.86
CA LYS A 58 -2.71 2.50 29.43
C LYS A 58 -2.82 2.39 27.91
N GLU A 59 -2.72 3.51 27.20
CA GLU A 59 -2.62 3.53 25.73
C GLU A 59 -1.32 2.86 25.27
N ARG A 60 -0.23 2.90 26.05
CA ARG A 60 1.04 2.26 25.66
C ARG A 60 0.87 0.76 25.41
N LEU A 61 0.20 0.03 26.31
CA LEU A 61 -0.13 -1.39 26.12
C LEU A 61 -1.17 -1.64 25.02
N GLY A 62 -2.09 -0.69 24.79
CA GLY A 62 -3.02 -0.73 23.65
C GLY A 62 -2.33 -0.53 22.30
N ALA A 63 -1.36 0.38 22.25
CA ALA A 63 -0.51 0.66 21.10
C ALA A 63 0.45 -0.51 20.82
N MET A 64 0.89 -1.23 21.85
CA MET A 64 1.67 -2.46 21.67
C MET A 64 0.90 -3.55 20.91
N ALA A 65 -0.41 -3.71 21.19
CA ALA A 65 -1.26 -4.66 20.45
C ALA A 65 -1.44 -4.29 18.97
N ALA A 66 -1.05 -3.07 18.58
CA ALA A 66 -1.11 -2.58 17.20
C ALA A 66 0.23 -2.70 16.45
N ILE A 67 1.31 -3.19 17.08
CA ILE A 67 2.60 -3.34 16.39
C ILE A 67 2.45 -4.40 15.30
N PRO A 68 2.71 -4.07 14.01
CA PRO A 68 2.72 -5.09 12.98
C PRO A 68 3.74 -6.18 13.31
N SER A 69 3.35 -7.46 13.22
CA SER A 69 4.24 -8.59 13.52
C SER A 69 5.54 -8.62 12.69
N GLN A 70 5.56 -7.93 11.55
CA GLN A 70 6.75 -7.75 10.73
C GLN A 70 7.76 -6.82 11.41
N ASP A 71 7.28 -5.73 11.99
CA ASP A 71 8.09 -4.72 12.67
C ASP A 71 8.70 -5.29 13.94
N LEU A 72 7.90 -5.97 14.79
CA LEU A 72 8.43 -6.61 15.99
C LEU A 72 9.54 -7.63 15.67
N ARG A 73 9.38 -8.43 14.61
CA ARG A 73 10.42 -9.38 14.18
C ARG A 73 11.68 -8.67 13.70
N LYS A 74 11.55 -7.56 12.97
CA LYS A 74 12.68 -6.73 12.55
C LYS A 74 13.42 -6.17 13.77
N ILE A 75 12.68 -5.64 14.75
CA ILE A 75 13.24 -5.07 15.99
C ILE A 75 13.96 -6.14 16.80
N ILE A 76 13.31 -7.28 17.10
CA ILE A 76 13.93 -8.42 17.80
C ILE A 76 15.18 -8.91 17.04
N GLY A 77 15.13 -8.92 15.70
CA GLY A 77 16.27 -9.24 14.85
C GLY A 77 17.45 -8.30 15.06
N SER A 78 17.19 -6.99 15.19
CA SER A 78 18.22 -5.97 15.47
C SER A 78 18.85 -6.14 16.85
N MET A 79 18.04 -6.47 17.87
CA MET A 79 18.52 -6.69 19.25
C MET A 79 19.39 -7.94 19.39
N ARG A 80 19.36 -8.85 18.41
CA ARG A 80 20.22 -10.04 18.36
C ARG A 80 21.58 -9.75 17.73
N GLY A 81 21.73 -8.67 16.97
CA GLY A 81 22.95 -8.37 16.22
C GLY A 81 24.15 -8.10 17.13
N ASP A 82 25.34 -8.45 16.66
CA ASP A 82 26.60 -8.15 17.37
C ASP A 82 26.91 -6.64 17.44
N GLU A 83 26.14 -5.82 16.72
CA GLU A 83 26.21 -4.35 16.74
C GLU A 83 25.27 -3.73 17.79
N ALA A 84 24.32 -4.50 18.35
CA ALA A 84 23.41 -3.98 19.38
C ALA A 84 24.16 -3.70 20.68
N ASP A 85 23.82 -2.59 21.34
CA ASP A 85 24.32 -2.25 22.67
C ASP A 85 24.10 -3.43 23.63
N SER A 86 25.10 -3.72 24.46
CA SER A 86 25.05 -4.73 25.51
C SER A 86 23.81 -4.65 26.42
N ALA A 87 23.31 -3.44 26.70
CA ALA A 87 22.11 -3.19 27.51
C ALA A 87 20.81 -3.65 26.81
N ILE A 88 20.79 -3.54 25.48
CA ILE A 88 19.61 -3.81 24.64
C ILE A 88 19.69 -5.20 24.00
N ARG A 89 20.88 -5.78 23.94
CA ARG A 89 21.12 -7.08 23.33
C ARG A 89 20.32 -8.17 24.05
N LEU A 90 19.67 -9.03 23.27
CA LEU A 90 19.01 -10.20 23.83
C LEU A 90 20.04 -11.18 24.38
N SER A 91 19.82 -11.65 25.60
CA SER A 91 20.59 -12.78 26.11
C SER A 91 20.29 -14.03 25.29
N GLN A 92 21.21 -15.00 25.27
CA GLN A 92 21.01 -16.27 24.58
C GLN A 92 19.76 -17.00 25.10
N GLU A 93 19.48 -16.90 26.40
CA GLU A 93 18.31 -17.51 27.03
C GLU A 93 17.02 -16.82 26.59
N GLN A 94 16.95 -15.47 26.64
CA GLN A 94 15.81 -14.70 26.17
C GLN A 94 15.52 -14.97 24.69
N TYR A 95 16.56 -15.05 23.86
CA TYR A 95 16.40 -15.38 22.44
C TYR A 95 15.74 -16.74 22.23
N LEU A 96 16.15 -17.77 22.99
CA LEU A 96 15.54 -19.10 22.90
C LEU A 96 14.08 -19.07 23.35
N ILE A 97 13.76 -18.37 24.43
CA ILE A 97 12.37 -18.19 24.91
C ILE A 97 11.51 -17.53 23.83
N VAL A 98 11.94 -16.39 23.29
CA VAL A 98 11.21 -15.66 22.24
C VAL A 98 11.00 -16.53 20.99
N ARG A 99 12.02 -17.29 20.59
CA ARG A 99 11.94 -18.21 19.46
C ARG A 99 10.92 -19.31 19.72
N ASP A 100 10.94 -19.90 20.91
CA ASP A 100 10.07 -21.03 21.25
C ASP A 100 8.61 -20.56 21.39
N LEU A 101 8.35 -19.41 22.04
CA LEU A 101 7.03 -18.75 22.07
C LEU A 101 6.47 -18.51 20.66
N THR A 102 7.32 -17.99 19.75
CA THR A 102 6.90 -17.73 18.36
C THR A 102 6.53 -19.03 17.64
N ARG A 103 7.31 -20.10 17.85
CA ARG A 103 7.08 -21.41 17.23
C ARG A 103 5.81 -22.08 17.76
N GLU A 104 5.57 -22.00 19.06
CA GLU A 104 4.37 -22.51 19.71
C GLU A 104 3.13 -21.81 19.16
N PHE A 105 3.13 -20.48 19.16
CA PHE A 105 2.05 -19.68 18.56
C PHE A 105 1.77 -20.04 17.10
N GLU A 106 2.80 -20.16 16.26
CA GLU A 106 2.63 -20.55 14.86
C GLU A 106 2.08 -21.98 14.70
N THR A 107 2.37 -22.87 15.65
CA THR A 107 1.85 -24.24 15.66
C THR A 107 0.39 -24.27 16.07
N GLU A 108 0.03 -23.58 17.16
CA GLU A 108 -1.34 -23.43 17.62
C GLU A 108 -2.22 -22.75 16.57
N ARG A 109 -1.74 -21.65 15.99
CA ARG A 109 -2.46 -20.95 14.94
C ARG A 109 -2.72 -21.83 13.72
N ARG A 110 -1.73 -22.60 13.27
CA ARG A 110 -1.91 -23.54 12.15
C ARG A 110 -2.89 -24.66 12.48
N ALA A 111 -2.85 -25.18 13.71
CA ALA A 111 -3.80 -26.19 14.17
C ALA A 111 -5.23 -25.61 14.18
N TRP A 112 -5.41 -24.42 14.75
CA TRP A 112 -6.70 -23.73 14.82
C TRP A 112 -7.28 -23.44 13.44
N MET A 113 -6.46 -22.91 12.50
CA MET A 113 -6.90 -22.65 11.12
C MET A 113 -7.30 -23.92 10.37
N ARG A 114 -6.67 -25.05 10.69
CA ARG A 114 -6.99 -26.35 10.08
C ARG A 114 -8.31 -26.89 10.62
N GLU A 115 -8.50 -26.83 11.94
CA GLU A 115 -9.72 -27.26 12.61
C GLU A 115 -10.94 -26.46 12.16
N HIS A 116 -10.78 -25.15 11.99
CA HIS A 116 -11.87 -24.23 11.66
C HIS A 116 -11.94 -23.85 10.17
N ARG A 117 -11.32 -24.63 9.29
CA ARG A 117 -11.21 -24.32 7.86
C ARG A 117 -12.57 -24.15 7.18
N GLU A 118 -13.52 -25.04 7.47
CA GLU A 118 -14.85 -25.04 6.83
C GLU A 118 -15.68 -23.83 7.27
N GLU A 119 -15.70 -23.53 8.57
CA GLU A 119 -16.40 -22.37 9.12
C GLU A 119 -15.83 -21.05 8.58
N LEU A 120 -14.49 -20.94 8.53
CA LEU A 120 -13.82 -19.81 7.89
C LEU A 120 -14.22 -19.68 6.42
N SER A 121 -14.21 -20.78 5.66
CA SER A 121 -14.61 -20.77 4.25
C SER A 121 -16.04 -20.26 4.06
N GLY A 122 -16.96 -20.67 4.93
CA GLY A 122 -18.35 -20.18 4.93
C GLY A 122 -18.42 -18.67 5.20
N LEU A 123 -17.70 -18.20 6.23
CA LEU A 123 -17.68 -16.78 6.61
C LEU A 123 -17.05 -15.88 5.55
N TYR A 124 -15.95 -16.30 4.90
CA TYR A 124 -15.34 -15.54 3.79
C TYR A 124 -16.26 -15.47 2.58
N SER A 125 -16.89 -16.58 2.21
CA SER A 125 -17.87 -16.62 1.12
C SER A 125 -19.05 -15.67 1.41
N ALA A 126 -19.64 -15.76 2.60
CA ALA A 126 -20.73 -14.88 3.03
C ALA A 126 -20.32 -13.41 3.09
N ALA A 127 -19.07 -13.11 3.44
CA ALA A 127 -18.52 -11.76 3.47
C ALA A 127 -18.18 -11.18 2.07
N GLY A 128 -18.38 -11.97 1.01
CA GLY A 128 -17.99 -11.60 -0.35
C GLY A 128 -16.47 -11.41 -0.50
N MET A 129 -15.67 -12.07 0.34
CA MET A 129 -14.22 -11.96 0.33
C MET A 129 -13.60 -13.25 -0.23
N PRO A 130 -12.60 -13.15 -1.12
CA PRO A 130 -11.90 -14.34 -1.56
C PRO A 130 -11.21 -14.98 -0.35
N MET A 131 -11.35 -16.31 -0.22
CA MET A 131 -10.59 -17.05 0.78
C MET A 131 -9.10 -16.75 0.60
N PRO A 132 -8.34 -16.52 1.69
CA PRO A 132 -6.89 -16.40 1.62
C PRO A 132 -6.35 -17.71 1.06
N THR A 133 -6.09 -17.75 -0.24
CA THR A 133 -5.57 -18.97 -0.86
C THR A 133 -4.22 -19.28 -0.24
N GLU A 134 -3.96 -20.55 0.05
CA GLU A 134 -2.68 -21.07 0.58
C GLU A 134 -1.47 -20.71 -0.33
N ARG A 135 -1.72 -20.10 -1.50
CA ARG A 135 -0.72 -19.58 -2.44
C ARG A 135 0.21 -18.55 -1.79
N SER A 136 -0.29 -17.74 -0.85
CA SER A 136 0.53 -16.81 -0.07
C SER A 136 1.57 -17.54 0.78
N ASP A 137 1.21 -18.68 1.35
CA ASP A 137 2.14 -19.51 2.14
C ASP A 137 3.11 -20.29 1.26
N ARG A 138 2.73 -20.69 0.04
CA ARG A 138 3.70 -21.30 -0.90
C ARG A 138 4.79 -20.33 -1.36
N LEU A 139 4.48 -19.04 -1.51
CA LEU A 139 5.50 -18.03 -1.81
C LEU A 139 6.35 -17.63 -0.58
N ARG A 140 5.85 -17.90 0.63
CA ARG A 140 6.55 -17.59 1.89
C ARG A 140 7.37 -18.77 2.43
N SER A 141 6.91 -19.99 2.18
CA SER A 141 7.56 -21.26 2.57
C SER A 141 8.35 -21.91 1.44
N GLY A 142 8.11 -21.53 0.18
CA GLY A 142 9.11 -21.66 -0.87
C GLY A 142 10.12 -20.55 -0.63
N GLY A 143 11.16 -20.77 0.14
CA GLY A 143 12.18 -21.66 -0.40
C GLY A 143 12.52 -21.11 -1.77
N LEU A 144 13.13 -19.91 -1.78
CA LEU A 144 14.18 -19.65 -2.73
C LEU A 144 15.03 -20.92 -2.72
N ASP A 145 14.75 -21.83 -3.66
CA ASP A 145 15.73 -22.75 -4.16
C ASP A 145 16.86 -21.85 -4.63
N GLU A 146 17.77 -21.56 -3.71
CA GLU A 146 19.02 -20.87 -3.95
C GLU A 146 19.85 -21.68 -4.96
N GLN A 147 19.50 -22.96 -5.16
CA GLN A 147 19.94 -23.78 -6.29
C GLN A 147 19.44 -23.32 -7.67
N ALA A 148 18.25 -22.73 -7.80
CA ALA A 148 17.79 -22.17 -9.08
C ALA A 148 18.48 -20.83 -9.42
N ARG A 149 19.04 -20.13 -8.43
CA ARG A 149 19.92 -18.95 -8.63
C ARG A 149 21.39 -19.31 -8.83
N ARG A 150 21.79 -20.56 -8.65
CA ARG A 150 23.11 -21.10 -9.03
C ARG A 150 23.16 -21.65 -10.45
N ARG A 151 22.22 -21.28 -11.33
CA ARG A 151 22.59 -21.25 -12.74
C ARG A 151 23.64 -20.15 -12.89
N PRO A 152 24.89 -20.47 -13.27
CA PRO A 152 25.87 -19.43 -13.54
C PRO A 152 25.23 -18.47 -14.54
N ALA A 153 25.23 -17.19 -14.22
CA ALA A 153 24.99 -16.18 -15.24
C ALA A 153 25.95 -16.52 -16.39
N PRO A 154 25.48 -16.60 -17.65
CA PRO A 154 26.40 -16.77 -18.77
C PRO A 154 27.44 -15.66 -18.65
N GLU A 155 28.71 -16.04 -18.56
CA GLU A 155 29.87 -15.15 -18.69
C GLU A 155 29.79 -14.51 -20.08
N GLY A 156 29.04 -13.42 -20.16
CA GLY A 156 28.80 -12.67 -21.37
C GLY A 156 29.30 -11.26 -21.16
N GLU A 157 30.53 -11.04 -21.60
CA GLU A 157 31.10 -9.77 -22.06
C GLU A 157 30.79 -8.52 -21.22
N GLU A 158 31.79 -8.06 -20.49
CA GLU A 158 31.94 -6.68 -20.05
C GLU A 158 31.81 -5.73 -21.25
N ARG A 159 30.58 -5.33 -21.58
CA ARG A 159 30.33 -4.25 -22.52
C ARG A 159 30.75 -2.95 -21.86
N ASN A 160 31.95 -2.50 -22.23
CA ASN A 160 32.44 -1.14 -22.06
C ASN A 160 31.34 -0.12 -22.42
N MET A 161 30.73 0.51 -21.41
CA MET A 161 29.71 1.55 -21.59
C MET A 161 30.30 2.93 -21.90
N MET A 162 31.46 2.99 -22.56
CA MET A 162 32.17 4.23 -22.86
C MET A 162 32.52 4.42 -24.34
N GLU A 163 31.86 3.67 -25.24
CA GLU A 163 31.98 3.93 -26.67
C GLU A 163 30.88 4.91 -27.14
N PRO A 164 31.22 6.01 -27.83
CA PRO A 164 30.24 6.92 -28.41
C PRO A 164 29.48 6.18 -29.53
N VAL A 165 28.18 6.04 -29.34
CA VAL A 165 27.27 5.39 -30.31
C VAL A 165 27.21 6.24 -31.58
N SER A 166 27.82 5.76 -32.65
CA SER A 166 27.67 6.31 -34.01
C SER A 166 26.20 6.23 -34.48
N PRO A 167 25.67 7.27 -35.15
CA PRO A 167 24.24 7.39 -35.48
C PRO A 167 23.74 6.50 -36.64
N GLU A 168 24.54 5.57 -37.17
CA GLU A 168 24.26 4.96 -38.49
C GLU A 168 23.88 3.46 -38.48
N GLY A 169 23.60 2.88 -37.31
CA GLY A 169 23.37 1.42 -37.17
C GLY A 169 22.07 0.98 -36.48
N ALA A 170 21.07 1.85 -36.32
CA ALA A 170 19.88 1.58 -35.50
C ALA A 170 18.80 0.70 -36.18
N ARG A 171 19.14 -0.49 -36.72
CA ARG A 171 18.14 -1.44 -37.22
C ARG A 171 18.43 -2.88 -36.77
N ARG A 172 17.50 -3.39 -35.95
CA ARG A 172 17.33 -4.75 -35.41
C ARG A 172 18.06 -5.07 -34.09
N ALA A 173 17.46 -4.62 -33.00
CA ALA A 173 17.47 -5.40 -31.76
C ALA A 173 16.44 -6.55 -31.85
N PRO A 174 16.73 -7.76 -31.32
CA PRO A 174 15.76 -8.85 -31.24
C PRO A 174 14.62 -8.45 -30.31
N GLY A 175 13.39 -8.57 -30.80
CA GLY A 175 12.18 -8.19 -30.10
C GLY A 175 12.07 -8.95 -28.78
N ALA A 176 12.37 -8.26 -27.68
CA ALA A 176 11.80 -8.59 -26.39
C ALA A 176 10.28 -8.57 -26.61
N GLN A 177 9.70 -9.75 -26.69
CA GLN A 177 8.27 -10.00 -26.64
C GLN A 177 7.82 -9.60 -25.23
N ARG A 178 7.80 -8.28 -24.98
CA ARG A 178 6.91 -7.67 -23.99
C ARG A 178 5.56 -8.17 -24.40
N GLN A 179 5.11 -9.25 -23.76
CA GLN A 179 3.71 -9.58 -23.70
C GLN A 179 3.07 -8.26 -23.30
N ALA A 180 2.36 -7.65 -24.25
CA ALA A 180 1.48 -6.55 -23.98
C ALA A 180 0.51 -7.12 -22.95
N ARG A 181 0.85 -6.94 -21.67
CA ARG A 181 -0.07 -7.05 -20.57
C ARG A 181 -1.11 -6.04 -20.96
N GLY A 182 -2.20 -6.54 -21.57
CA GLY A 182 -3.24 -5.69 -22.09
C GLY A 182 -3.65 -4.81 -20.94
N GLU A 183 -3.29 -3.54 -21.04
CA GLU A 183 -4.05 -2.43 -20.48
C GLU A 183 -5.39 -2.47 -21.22
N GLY A 184 -6.14 -3.57 -21.03
CA GLY A 184 -7.57 -3.56 -21.22
C GLY A 184 -8.05 -2.45 -20.30
N PRO A 185 -9.03 -1.65 -20.73
CA PRO A 185 -9.58 -0.61 -19.90
C PRO A 185 -9.93 -1.28 -18.57
N GLU A 186 -9.16 -0.97 -17.52
CA GLU A 186 -9.59 -1.10 -16.14
C GLU A 186 -10.76 -0.12 -16.05
N ALA A 187 -11.90 -0.53 -16.62
CA ALA A 187 -13.18 0.00 -16.29
C ALA A 187 -13.17 -0.09 -14.77
N SER A 188 -13.10 1.07 -14.14
CA SER A 188 -13.31 1.25 -12.71
C SER A 188 -14.55 0.46 -12.38
N GLN A 189 -14.38 -0.82 -12.02
CA GLN A 189 -15.48 -1.67 -11.63
C GLN A 189 -15.97 -0.98 -10.39
N GLU A 190 -17.06 -0.23 -10.54
CA GLU A 190 -17.76 0.41 -9.45
C GLU A 190 -17.92 -0.68 -8.41
N ARG A 191 -17.11 -0.60 -7.35
CA ARG A 191 -17.10 -1.62 -6.31
C ARG A 191 -18.47 -1.51 -5.69
N THR A 192 -19.35 -2.45 -6.00
CA THR A 192 -20.69 -2.49 -5.44
C THR A 192 -20.52 -2.38 -3.91
N PRO A 193 -21.20 -1.43 -3.24
CA PRO A 193 -21.11 -1.32 -1.80
C PRO A 193 -21.48 -2.67 -1.16
N PRO A 194 -20.83 -3.07 -0.06
CA PRO A 194 -21.12 -4.33 0.59
C PRO A 194 -22.59 -4.39 1.00
N THR A 195 -23.21 -5.56 0.86
CA THR A 195 -24.58 -5.75 1.34
C THR A 195 -24.60 -5.81 2.87
N PRO A 196 -25.71 -5.46 3.55
CA PRO A 196 -25.81 -5.58 5.01
C PRO A 196 -25.50 -7.00 5.53
N GLU A 197 -25.85 -8.02 4.75
CA GLU A 197 -25.51 -9.42 5.05
C GLU A 197 -23.99 -9.68 5.00
N GLN A 198 -23.30 -9.11 4.01
CA GLN A 198 -21.84 -9.19 3.91
C GLN A 198 -21.16 -8.47 5.08
N GLU A 199 -21.69 -7.32 5.51
CA GLU A 199 -21.16 -6.61 6.68
C GLU A 199 -21.32 -7.42 7.97
N ALA A 200 -22.50 -8.03 8.18
CA ALA A 200 -22.73 -8.93 9.30
C ALA A 200 -21.80 -10.15 9.25
N ALA A 201 -21.57 -10.73 8.07
CA ALA A 201 -20.63 -11.83 7.88
C ALA A 201 -19.17 -11.40 8.17
N ARG A 202 -18.78 -10.18 7.77
CA ARG A 202 -17.46 -9.59 8.11
C ARG A 202 -17.31 -9.39 9.62
N GLN A 203 -18.36 -8.97 10.32
CA GLN A 203 -18.34 -8.86 11.77
C GLN A 203 -18.17 -10.23 12.43
N LYS A 204 -18.98 -11.23 12.04
CA LYS A 204 -18.84 -12.60 12.53
C LYS A 204 -17.46 -13.17 12.26
N LEU A 205 -16.89 -12.92 11.07
CA LEU A 205 -15.53 -13.32 10.75
C LEU A 205 -14.50 -12.66 11.67
N ARG A 206 -14.64 -11.36 11.99
CA ARG A 206 -13.75 -10.69 12.96
C ARG A 206 -13.84 -11.30 14.35
N GLU A 207 -15.06 -11.48 14.87
CA GLU A 207 -15.31 -12.12 16.17
C GLU A 207 -14.76 -13.55 16.20
N PHE A 208 -14.92 -14.28 15.10
CA PHE A 208 -14.40 -15.62 14.95
C PHE A 208 -12.86 -15.66 14.98
N MET A 209 -12.20 -14.79 14.22
CA MET A 209 -10.75 -14.68 14.21
C MET A 209 -10.17 -14.21 15.55
N GLN A 210 -10.93 -13.44 16.35
CA GLN A 210 -10.53 -13.03 17.71
C GLN A 210 -10.53 -14.19 18.72
N LYS A 211 -11.27 -15.28 18.47
CA LYS A 211 -11.26 -16.48 19.34
C LYS A 211 -10.03 -17.36 19.13
N GLY A 212 -9.36 -17.22 17.99
CA GLY A 212 -8.14 -17.98 17.69
C GLY A 212 -6.91 -17.44 18.43
N PRO A 213 -5.75 -18.11 18.30
CA PRO A 213 -4.49 -17.61 18.83
C PRO A 213 -4.19 -16.20 18.33
N ASN A 214 -4.11 -15.24 19.25
CA ASN A 214 -3.95 -13.84 18.93
C ASN A 214 -2.46 -13.41 18.95
N THR A 215 -2.05 -12.67 17.93
CA THR A 215 -0.69 -12.11 17.87
C THR A 215 -0.43 -11.14 19.03
N GLY A 216 -1.44 -10.41 19.49
CA GLY A 216 -1.31 -9.50 20.64
C GLY A 216 -0.94 -10.22 21.94
N ASP A 217 -1.41 -11.45 22.15
CA ASP A 217 -1.04 -12.26 23.32
C ASP A 217 0.42 -12.72 23.24
N LEU A 218 0.85 -13.21 22.06
CA LEU A 218 2.26 -13.53 21.82
C LEU A 218 3.17 -12.33 22.07
N GLN A 219 2.78 -11.15 21.57
CA GLN A 219 3.56 -9.92 21.76
C GLN A 219 3.69 -9.55 23.24
N ARG A 220 2.60 -9.64 24.01
CA ARG A 220 2.61 -9.41 25.46
C ARG A 220 3.51 -10.41 26.20
N GLN A 221 3.46 -11.69 25.83
CA GLN A 221 4.32 -12.72 26.41
C GLN A 221 5.79 -12.45 26.10
N ILE A 222 6.12 -12.15 24.85
CA ILE A 222 7.49 -11.76 24.46
C ILE A 222 7.95 -10.55 25.27
N TYR A 223 7.12 -9.51 25.38
CA TYR A 223 7.48 -8.27 26.07
C TYR A 223 7.74 -8.47 27.57
N ALA A 224 6.98 -9.37 28.21
CA ALA A 224 7.14 -9.72 29.61
C ALA A 224 8.50 -10.39 29.93
N GLU A 225 9.12 -11.04 28.94
CA GLU A 225 10.42 -11.71 29.07
C GLU A 225 11.62 -10.76 28.88
N LEU A 226 11.36 -9.51 28.51
CA LEU A 226 12.39 -8.50 28.22
C LEU A 226 12.68 -7.63 29.44
N THR A 227 13.91 -7.12 29.51
CA THR A 227 14.30 -6.14 30.54
C THR A 227 13.66 -4.78 30.27
N GLY A 228 13.63 -3.90 31.28
CA GLY A 228 13.07 -2.55 31.11
C GLY A 228 13.77 -1.71 30.03
N GLU A 229 15.08 -1.88 29.85
CA GLU A 229 15.86 -1.18 28.82
C GLU A 229 15.54 -1.71 27.41
N GLN A 230 15.42 -3.03 27.27
CA GLN A 230 14.99 -3.69 26.03
C GLN A 230 13.56 -3.28 25.63
N GLN A 231 12.66 -3.21 26.62
CA GLN A 231 11.28 -2.74 26.46
C GLN A 231 11.24 -1.29 25.96
N ALA A 232 12.00 -0.39 26.60
CA ALA A 232 12.10 1.00 26.18
C ALA A 232 12.66 1.15 24.75
N TYR A 233 13.66 0.33 24.39
CA TYR A 233 14.19 0.30 23.03
C TYR A 233 13.11 -0.12 22.01
N ILE A 234 12.36 -1.20 22.27
CA ILE A 234 11.26 -1.63 21.39
C ILE A 234 10.26 -0.49 21.18
N ASP A 235 9.85 0.18 22.26
CA ASP A 235 8.87 1.27 22.15
C ASP A 235 9.40 2.42 21.28
N SER A 236 10.68 2.78 21.43
CA SER A 236 11.31 3.81 20.60
C SER A 236 11.36 3.42 19.12
N GLU A 237 11.71 2.16 18.82
CA GLU A 237 11.78 1.67 17.44
C GLU A 237 10.40 1.50 16.80
N VAL A 238 9.38 1.14 17.57
CA VAL A 238 7.99 1.10 17.10
C VAL A 238 7.53 2.47 16.67
N LEU A 239 7.81 3.52 17.46
CA LEU A 239 7.49 4.90 17.10
C LEU A 239 8.24 5.33 15.83
N ARG A 240 9.54 5.04 15.74
CA ARG A 240 10.36 5.34 14.56
C ARG A 240 9.81 4.65 13.29
N LEU A 241 9.43 3.38 13.36
CA LEU A 241 8.85 2.64 12.24
C LEU A 241 7.42 3.11 11.91
N ALA A 242 6.66 3.61 12.88
CA ALA A 242 5.34 4.19 12.63
C ALA A 242 5.46 5.51 11.84
N GLU A 243 6.43 6.36 12.21
CA GLU A 243 6.77 7.61 11.51
C GLU A 243 7.27 7.31 10.09
N GLU A 244 8.23 6.39 9.93
CA GLU A 244 8.75 5.98 8.61
C GLU A 244 7.62 5.51 7.66
N ARG A 245 6.62 4.79 8.20
CA ARG A 245 5.45 4.38 7.43
C ARG A 245 4.50 5.54 7.12
N ALA A 246 4.39 6.53 8.01
CA ALA A 246 3.59 7.73 7.75
C ALA A 246 4.20 8.54 6.60
N ASP A 247 5.50 8.78 6.65
CA ASP A 247 6.26 9.47 5.61
C ASP A 247 6.18 8.72 4.27
N ALA A 248 6.35 7.40 4.29
CA ALA A 248 6.22 6.58 3.08
C ALA A 248 4.82 6.65 2.46
N ARG A 249 3.75 6.79 3.26
CA ARG A 249 2.39 7.00 2.75
C ARG A 249 2.23 8.39 2.16
N GLU A 250 2.80 9.41 2.80
CA GLU A 250 2.77 10.78 2.29
C GLU A 250 3.53 10.92 0.97
N GLN A 251 4.75 10.38 0.91
CA GLN A 251 5.56 10.36 -0.30
C GLN A 251 4.82 9.67 -1.45
N ARG A 252 4.19 8.51 -1.20
CA ARG A 252 3.35 7.83 -2.22
C ARG A 252 2.21 8.71 -2.71
N LYS A 253 1.53 9.44 -1.83
CA LYS A 253 0.46 10.39 -2.23
C LYS A 253 1.01 11.53 -3.07
N ILE A 254 2.20 12.04 -2.76
CA ILE A 254 2.85 13.09 -3.56
C ILE A 254 3.21 12.54 -4.94
N ASP A 255 3.82 11.35 -5.00
CA ASP A 255 4.20 10.70 -6.25
C ASP A 255 2.99 10.41 -7.14
N GLU A 256 1.89 9.91 -6.56
CA GLU A 256 0.62 9.69 -7.25
C GLU A 256 0.05 11.01 -7.80
N ARG A 257 0.03 12.08 -7.00
CA ARG A 257 -0.41 13.42 -7.45
C ARG A 257 0.47 13.99 -8.57
N LEU A 258 1.79 13.77 -8.51
CA LEU A 258 2.72 14.21 -9.54
C LEU A 258 2.54 13.41 -10.84
N LYS A 259 2.31 12.10 -10.73
CA LYS A 259 1.98 11.23 -11.85
C LYS A 259 0.68 11.68 -12.51
N ASP A 260 -0.39 11.87 -11.75
CA ASP A 260 -1.68 12.37 -12.26
C ASP A 260 -1.54 13.73 -12.93
N ARG A 261 -0.75 14.64 -12.34
CA ARG A 261 -0.48 15.96 -12.94
C ARG A 261 0.27 15.82 -14.26
N ARG A 262 1.26 14.93 -14.34
CA ARG A 262 2.04 14.67 -15.55
C ARG A 262 1.17 14.05 -16.65
N GLU A 263 0.29 13.12 -16.29
CA GLU A 263 -0.66 12.51 -17.23
C GLU A 263 -1.65 13.53 -17.76
N LYS A 264 -2.28 14.33 -16.88
CA LYS A 264 -3.18 15.43 -17.29
C LYS A 264 -2.50 16.49 -18.15
N GLN A 265 -1.26 16.87 -17.83
CA GLN A 265 -0.49 17.80 -18.67
C GLN A 265 -0.06 17.16 -20.00
N GLY A 266 0.24 15.88 -20.01
CA GLY A 266 0.54 15.11 -21.22
C GLY A 266 -0.65 15.01 -22.16
N GLU A 267 -1.84 14.76 -21.61
CA GLU A 267 -3.11 14.72 -22.33
C GLU A 267 -3.51 16.10 -22.85
N ALA A 268 -3.49 17.13 -22.01
CA ALA A 268 -3.75 18.50 -22.43
C ALA A 268 -2.78 18.94 -23.54
N GLY A 269 -1.50 18.60 -23.40
CA GLY A 269 -0.50 18.85 -24.44
C GLY A 269 -0.70 17.99 -25.70
N ALA A 270 -1.27 16.79 -25.60
CA ALA A 270 -1.61 15.95 -26.74
C ALA A 270 -2.84 16.49 -27.49
N GLU A 271 -3.85 16.97 -26.77
CA GLU A 271 -5.03 17.61 -27.34
C GLU A 271 -4.65 18.93 -28.02
N ASP A 272 -3.82 19.77 -27.39
CA ASP A 272 -3.26 20.98 -28.01
C ASP A 272 -2.44 20.66 -29.27
N ARG A 273 -1.61 19.60 -29.25
CA ARG A 273 -0.87 19.14 -30.43
C ARG A 273 -1.79 18.64 -31.53
N ARG A 274 -2.86 17.92 -31.20
CA ARG A 274 -3.88 17.47 -32.17
C ARG A 274 -4.67 18.65 -32.74
N ALA A 275 -5.08 19.61 -31.90
CA ALA A 275 -5.75 20.83 -32.34
C ALA A 275 -4.85 21.65 -33.26
N ARG A 276 -3.53 21.75 -32.97
CA ARG A 276 -2.56 22.37 -33.88
C ARG A 276 -2.40 21.59 -35.19
N ALA A 277 -2.37 20.25 -35.14
CA ALA A 277 -2.26 19.40 -36.32
C ALA A 277 -3.50 19.47 -37.23
N LEU A 278 -4.71 19.51 -36.66
CA LEU A 278 -5.96 19.68 -37.42
C LEU A 278 -6.09 21.08 -38.02
N ASN A 279 -5.39 22.06 -37.46
CA ASN A 279 -5.27 23.41 -38.01
C ASN A 279 -4.06 23.58 -38.94
N ALA A 280 -3.31 22.51 -39.22
CA ALA A 280 -2.23 22.56 -40.20
C ALA A 280 -2.85 22.73 -41.60
N ILE A 281 -2.63 23.89 -42.19
CA ILE A 281 -3.12 24.21 -43.53
C ILE A 281 -2.32 23.38 -44.54
N ASP A 282 -3.03 22.61 -45.37
CA ASP A 282 -2.43 21.95 -46.52
C ASP A 282 -2.14 23.02 -47.59
N TRP A 283 -0.93 23.58 -47.53
CA TRP A 283 -0.51 24.67 -48.41
C TRP A 283 -0.46 24.27 -49.89
N ASP A 284 -0.27 22.99 -50.19
CA ASP A 284 -0.21 22.54 -51.58
C ASP A 284 -1.62 22.42 -52.19
N ALA A 285 -2.64 22.21 -51.34
CA ALA A 285 -4.04 22.33 -51.74
C ALA A 285 -4.51 23.79 -51.88
N VAL A 286 -4.03 24.70 -51.01
CA VAL A 286 -4.41 26.13 -51.00
C VAL A 286 -3.71 26.94 -52.11
N LEU A 287 -2.43 26.64 -52.37
CA LEU A 287 -1.58 27.29 -53.37
C LEU A 287 -0.91 26.22 -54.25
N PRO A 288 -1.64 25.63 -55.22
CA PRO A 288 -1.07 24.69 -56.16
C PRO A 288 0.00 25.38 -57.04
N SER A 289 0.86 24.58 -57.65
CA SER A 289 1.95 25.08 -58.51
C SER A 289 1.48 25.82 -59.77
N ASP A 290 0.19 25.72 -60.12
CA ASP A 290 -0.44 26.47 -61.23
C ASP A 290 -0.67 27.95 -60.91
N GLY A 291 -0.45 28.37 -59.66
CA GLY A 291 -0.60 29.76 -59.21
C GLY A 291 -2.04 30.19 -58.93
N THR A 292 -3.01 29.28 -58.97
CA THR A 292 -4.39 29.54 -58.55
C THR A 292 -4.52 29.53 -57.03
N VAL A 293 -5.43 30.34 -56.47
CA VAL A 293 -5.68 30.37 -55.02
C VAL A 293 -7.01 29.69 -54.74
N ARG A 294 -6.98 28.62 -53.93
CA ARG A 294 -8.18 27.86 -53.53
C ARG A 294 -8.60 28.25 -52.12
N LEU A 295 -9.49 29.24 -52.01
CA LEU A 295 -9.97 29.78 -50.72
C LEU A 295 -10.88 28.80 -49.96
N ASP A 296 -11.46 27.83 -50.66
CA ASP A 296 -12.26 26.74 -50.12
C ASP A 296 -11.44 25.72 -49.32
N ALA A 297 -10.15 25.54 -49.66
CA ALA A 297 -9.23 24.69 -48.91
C ALA A 297 -8.69 25.33 -47.61
N LEU A 298 -8.92 26.65 -47.41
CA LEU A 298 -8.49 27.36 -46.20
C LEU A 298 -9.53 27.21 -45.06
N PRO A 299 -9.09 27.20 -43.79
CA PRO A 299 -9.98 27.30 -42.65
C PRO A 299 -10.82 28.60 -42.71
N GLU A 300 -12.08 28.51 -42.28
CA GLU A 300 -13.09 29.57 -42.38
C GLU A 300 -12.61 30.96 -41.91
N ARG A 301 -11.86 31.00 -40.81
CA ARG A 301 -11.27 32.25 -40.26
C ARG A 301 -10.32 32.97 -41.21
N PHE A 302 -9.59 32.25 -42.06
CA PHE A 302 -8.67 32.83 -43.04
C PHE A 302 -9.42 33.25 -44.30
N ARG A 303 -10.42 32.47 -44.70
CA ARG A 303 -11.30 32.77 -45.83
C ARG A 303 -11.98 34.13 -45.65
N GLN A 304 -12.64 34.36 -44.51
CA GLN A 304 -13.32 35.63 -44.20
C GLN A 304 -12.41 36.85 -44.21
N ARG A 305 -11.13 36.68 -43.84
CA ARG A 305 -10.14 37.78 -43.86
C ARG A 305 -9.65 38.09 -45.26
N LEU A 306 -9.60 37.09 -46.14
CA LEU A 306 -9.09 37.24 -47.50
C LEU A 306 -10.18 37.61 -48.51
N GLU A 307 -11.45 37.34 -48.21
CA GLU A 307 -12.58 37.59 -49.10
C GLU A 307 -12.68 39.06 -49.59
N ASN A 308 -12.26 40.02 -48.76
CA ASN A 308 -12.29 41.45 -49.09
C ASN A 308 -10.95 42.00 -49.62
N VAL A 309 -9.93 41.16 -49.76
CA VAL A 309 -8.58 41.56 -50.21
C VAL A 309 -8.46 41.33 -51.72
N GLU A 310 -7.76 42.21 -52.42
CA GLU A 310 -7.52 42.07 -53.87
C GLU A 310 -6.74 40.77 -54.18
N PRO A 311 -7.06 40.02 -55.25
CA PRO A 311 -6.48 38.69 -55.52
C PRO A 311 -4.94 38.66 -55.56
N ALA A 312 -4.30 39.70 -56.09
CA ALA A 312 -2.84 39.80 -56.14
C ALA A 312 -2.22 39.91 -54.72
N GLN A 313 -2.91 40.60 -53.81
CA GLN A 313 -2.49 40.75 -52.42
C GLN A 313 -2.81 39.50 -51.58
N GLN A 314 -3.92 38.81 -51.87
CA GLN A 314 -4.26 37.53 -51.23
C GLN A 314 -3.12 36.52 -51.39
N ARG A 315 -2.59 36.38 -52.61
CA ARG A 315 -1.46 35.46 -52.89
C ARG A 315 -0.20 35.81 -52.10
N GLN A 316 0.21 37.09 -52.09
CA GLN A 316 1.38 37.53 -51.35
C GLN A 316 1.24 37.28 -49.83
N LEU A 317 0.03 37.47 -49.28
CA LEU A 317 -0.25 37.17 -47.88
C LEU A 317 -0.18 35.67 -47.58
N LEU A 318 -0.72 34.82 -48.47
CA LEU A 318 -0.68 33.37 -48.32
C LEU A 318 0.73 32.81 -48.47
N GLU A 319 1.54 33.32 -49.41
CA GLU A 319 2.96 32.93 -49.54
C GLU A 319 3.76 33.30 -48.29
N ARG A 320 3.58 34.52 -47.74
CA ARG A 320 4.21 34.93 -46.47
C ARG A 320 3.80 34.04 -45.29
N LEU A 321 2.54 33.63 -45.23
CA LEU A 321 2.05 32.71 -44.18
C LEU A 321 2.64 31.31 -44.34
N ARG A 322 2.74 30.80 -45.58
CA ARG A 322 3.40 29.52 -45.89
C ARG A 322 4.86 29.53 -45.48
N ASP A 323 5.60 30.59 -45.81
CA ASP A 323 7.02 30.72 -45.48
C ASP A 323 7.24 30.80 -43.97
N ARG A 324 6.36 31.54 -43.25
CA ARG A 324 6.39 31.60 -41.79
C ARG A 324 6.08 30.26 -41.11
N GLN A 325 5.31 29.38 -41.75
CA GLN A 325 5.04 28.04 -41.20
C GLN A 325 6.15 27.03 -41.52
N LYS A 326 6.96 27.27 -42.55
CA LYS A 326 8.10 26.43 -42.93
C LYS A 326 9.41 26.78 -42.23
N GLY A 327 9.57 28.05 -41.80
CA GLY A 327 10.72 28.53 -41.01
C GLY A 327 10.55 28.28 -39.52
#